data_AF-A0A078A4L4-F1
#
_entry.id   AF-A0A078A4L4-F1
#
_cell.length_a   1.000
_cell.length_b   1.000
_cell.length_c   1.000
_cell.angle_alpha   90.00
_cell.angle_beta   90.00
_cell.angle_gamma   90.00
#
_symmetry.space_group_name_H-M   'P 1'
#
loop_
_entity.id
_entity.type
_entity.pdbx_description
1 polymer ?
#
loop_
_entity_poly.entity_id
_entity_poly.type
_entity_poly.pdbx_seq_one_letter_code
_entity_poly.pdbx_strand_id
1 'polypeptide(L)'
;MILLGFIGLFSSQKMIKEFQQATYDFIDFKVNKNQVQDLAMIMLRVIRMICQLGNFKFSVEIIDKILELLKNLPIVFCADQIFMENILILLTDLKQFELGLKYSELSLILCERYQQPGVENDQYLKLKKRFVLFKYECSLQISCNYSRSELRQIEEDINSIETILGQAGDVQMRLLTVKQKLKPLVEKSNQAMLLKALGFGVLASGLVITAVIYFTKKRN
;
A
#
# COMPACT_ATOMS: atom_id res chain seq x y z
N MET A 1 -30.06 10.55 -8.78
CA MET A 1 -30.04 11.13 -7.40
C MET A 1 -30.82 10.30 -6.40
N ILE A 2 -32.02 9.80 -6.74
CA ILE A 2 -32.91 9.08 -5.81
C ILE A 2 -32.26 7.83 -5.16
N LEU A 3 -31.62 6.96 -5.95
CA LEU A 3 -30.99 5.72 -5.43
C LEU A 3 -29.85 5.98 -4.43
N LEU A 4 -29.01 6.99 -4.67
CA LEU A 4 -27.95 7.37 -3.72
C LEU A 4 -28.51 7.91 -2.40
N GLY A 5 -29.66 8.58 -2.46
CA GLY A 5 -30.41 9.01 -1.28
C GLY A 5 -30.89 7.82 -0.43
N PHE A 6 -31.41 6.77 -1.08
CA PHE A 6 -31.82 5.54 -0.39
C PHE A 6 -30.65 4.81 0.28
N ILE A 7 -29.49 4.71 -0.38
CA ILE A 7 -28.27 4.15 0.23
C ILE A 7 -27.92 4.91 1.52
N GLY A 8 -27.97 6.25 1.50
CA GLY A 8 -27.72 7.06 2.69
C GLY A 8 -28.74 6.83 3.81
N LEU A 9 -30.03 6.72 3.47
CA LEU A 9 -31.12 6.48 4.42
C LEU A 9 -31.00 5.09 5.07
N PHE A 10 -30.80 4.04 4.29
CA PHE A 10 -30.68 2.68 4.81
C PHE A 10 -29.43 2.52 5.69
N SER A 11 -28.33 3.21 5.36
CA SER A 11 -27.15 3.24 6.21
C SER A 11 -27.43 3.90 7.55
N SER A 12 -28.12 5.05 7.58
CA SER A 12 -28.39 5.77 8.84
C SER A 12 -29.37 5.02 9.74
N GLN A 13 -30.31 4.28 9.14
CA GLN A 13 -31.26 3.43 9.85
C GLN A 13 -30.73 2.01 10.15
N LYS A 14 -29.49 1.70 9.78
CA LYS A 14 -28.85 0.37 9.92
C LYS A 14 -29.65 -0.77 9.27
N MET A 15 -30.35 -0.47 8.17
CA MET A 15 -31.09 -1.43 7.35
C MET A 15 -30.13 -2.13 6.37
N ILE A 16 -29.38 -3.12 6.88
CA ILE A 16 -28.23 -3.68 6.15
C ILE A 16 -28.63 -4.35 4.83
N LYS A 17 -29.73 -5.12 4.80
CA LYS A 17 -30.14 -5.85 3.60
C LYS A 17 -30.57 -4.90 2.48
N GLU A 18 -31.38 -3.91 2.83
CA GLU A 18 -31.88 -2.88 1.93
C GLU A 18 -30.74 -1.99 1.44
N PHE A 19 -29.79 -1.66 2.30
CA PHE A 19 -28.56 -0.96 1.93
C PHE A 19 -27.75 -1.74 0.90
N GLN A 20 -27.56 -3.05 1.10
CA GLN A 20 -26.82 -3.91 0.18
C GLN A 20 -27.52 -4.00 -1.18
N GLN A 21 -28.83 -4.24 -1.17
CA GLN A 21 -29.63 -4.30 -2.39
C GLN A 21 -29.58 -2.97 -3.16
N ALA A 22 -29.81 -1.84 -2.48
CA ALA A 22 -29.76 -0.53 -3.10
C ALA A 22 -28.37 -0.19 -3.66
N THR A 23 -27.30 -0.71 -3.05
CA THR A 23 -25.94 -0.59 -3.56
C THR A 23 -25.78 -1.31 -4.90
N TYR A 24 -26.26 -2.55 -5.01
CA TYR A 24 -26.24 -3.27 -6.30
C TYR A 24 -27.11 -2.59 -7.35
N ASP A 25 -28.33 -2.21 -6.99
CA ASP A 25 -29.26 -1.53 -7.90
C ASP A 25 -28.66 -0.23 -8.44
N PHE A 26 -27.91 0.50 -7.60
CA PHE A 26 -27.21 1.71 -8.01
C PHE A 26 -26.08 1.44 -9.01
N ILE A 27 -25.29 0.38 -8.79
CA ILE A 27 -24.23 -0.03 -9.71
C ILE A 27 -24.85 -0.43 -11.06
N ASP A 28 -25.85 -1.30 -11.04
CA ASP A 28 -26.49 -1.81 -12.25
C ASP A 28 -27.20 -0.67 -13.02
N PHE A 29 -27.82 0.28 -12.31
CA PHE A 29 -28.36 1.50 -12.91
C PHE A 29 -27.30 2.31 -13.66
N LYS A 30 -26.10 2.47 -13.08
CA LYS A 30 -25.00 3.21 -13.71
C LYS A 30 -24.42 2.47 -14.90
N VAL A 31 -24.28 1.15 -14.82
CA VAL A 31 -23.86 0.30 -15.93
C VAL A 31 -24.86 0.42 -17.09
N ASN A 32 -26.16 0.25 -16.83
CA ASN A 32 -27.22 0.31 -17.85
C ASN A 32 -27.36 1.69 -18.52
N LYS A 33 -26.84 2.75 -17.89
CA LYS A 33 -26.80 4.11 -18.46
C LYS A 33 -25.48 4.43 -19.15
N ASN A 34 -24.55 3.48 -19.27
CA ASN A 34 -23.18 3.71 -19.77
C ASN A 34 -22.43 4.80 -18.99
N GLN A 35 -22.70 4.91 -17.68
CA GLN A 35 -22.12 5.90 -16.76
C GLN A 35 -21.14 5.24 -15.77
N VAL A 36 -20.45 4.18 -16.21
CA VAL A 36 -19.54 3.39 -15.35
C VAL A 36 -18.40 4.24 -14.78
N GLN A 37 -17.91 5.21 -15.55
CA GLN A 37 -16.85 6.13 -15.10
C GLN A 37 -17.22 6.93 -13.84
N ASP A 38 -18.51 7.23 -13.62
CA ASP A 38 -18.99 7.95 -12.44
C ASP A 38 -18.79 7.13 -11.15
N LEU A 39 -18.71 5.80 -11.27
CA LEU A 39 -18.57 4.90 -10.13
C LEU A 39 -17.25 5.11 -9.40
N ALA A 40 -16.19 5.54 -10.09
CA ALA A 40 -14.87 5.78 -9.50
C ALA A 40 -14.91 6.77 -8.32
N MET A 41 -15.76 7.80 -8.41
CA MET A 41 -15.89 8.80 -7.35
C MET A 41 -17.05 8.50 -6.39
N ILE A 42 -18.19 8.05 -6.91
CA ILE A 42 -19.40 7.88 -6.09
C ILE A 42 -19.26 6.69 -5.13
N MET A 43 -18.67 5.59 -5.60
CA MET A 43 -18.61 4.35 -4.82
C MET A 43 -17.68 4.44 -3.63
N LEU A 44 -16.70 5.36 -3.63
CA LEU A 44 -15.88 5.64 -2.44
C LEU A 44 -16.74 5.99 -1.22
N ARG A 45 -17.76 6.83 -1.40
CA ARG A 45 -18.67 7.22 -0.31
C ARG A 45 -19.48 6.04 0.19
N VAL A 46 -19.97 5.21 -0.73
CA VAL A 46 -20.75 4.00 -0.39
C VAL A 46 -19.87 2.99 0.36
N ILE A 47 -18.64 2.76 -0.10
CA ILE A 47 -17.68 1.85 0.54
C ILE A 47 -17.31 2.34 1.94
N ARG A 48 -17.12 3.65 2.12
CA ARG A 48 -16.92 4.24 3.47
C ARG A 48 -18.11 3.92 4.39
N MET A 49 -19.34 4.05 3.90
CA MET A 49 -20.55 3.69 4.67
C MET A 49 -20.57 2.19 5.01
N ILE A 50 -20.21 1.32 4.07
CA ILE A 50 -20.11 -0.14 4.31
C ILE A 50 -19.13 -0.44 5.44
N CYS A 51 -17.92 0.15 5.38
CA CYS A 51 -16.90 -0.04 6.41
C CYS A 51 -17.36 0.49 7.77
N GLN A 52 -18.08 1.62 7.82
CA GLN A 52 -18.65 2.17 9.06
C GLN A 52 -19.74 1.27 9.66
N LEU A 53 -20.48 0.54 8.83
CA LEU A 53 -21.42 -0.50 9.27
C LEU A 53 -20.72 -1.81 9.71
N GLY A 54 -19.38 -1.90 9.59
CA GLY A 54 -18.59 -3.06 9.98
C GLY A 54 -18.67 -4.24 9.02
N ASN A 55 -19.25 -4.07 7.83
CA ASN A 55 -19.43 -5.16 6.87
C ASN A 55 -18.27 -5.25 5.87
N PHE A 56 -17.09 -5.64 6.36
CA PHE A 56 -15.86 -5.68 5.57
C PHE A 56 -15.89 -6.69 4.42
N LYS A 57 -16.64 -7.79 4.56
CA LYS A 57 -16.81 -8.76 3.46
C LYS A 57 -17.51 -8.10 2.27
N PHE A 58 -18.58 -7.35 2.55
CA PHE A 58 -19.31 -6.63 1.53
C PHE A 58 -18.50 -5.47 0.94
N SER A 59 -17.67 -4.78 1.73
CA SER A 59 -16.82 -3.70 1.17
C SER A 59 -15.79 -4.25 0.20
N VAL A 60 -15.14 -5.37 0.51
CA VAL A 60 -14.23 -6.06 -0.41
C VAL A 60 -14.93 -6.43 -1.70
N GLU A 61 -16.11 -7.04 -1.60
CA GLU A 61 -16.89 -7.43 -2.77
C GLU A 61 -17.23 -6.23 -3.67
N ILE A 62 -17.69 -5.13 -3.08
CA ILE A 62 -18.01 -3.92 -3.84
C ILE A 62 -16.75 -3.28 -4.43
N ILE A 63 -15.62 -3.25 -3.72
CA ILE A 63 -14.35 -2.78 -4.27
C ILE A 63 -13.97 -3.59 -5.51
N ASP A 64 -14.00 -4.93 -5.42
CA ASP A 64 -13.63 -5.82 -6.51
C ASP A 64 -14.59 -5.67 -7.70
N LYS A 65 -15.91 -5.60 -7.47
CA LYS A 65 -16.91 -5.40 -8.53
C LYS A 65 -16.69 -4.07 -9.28
N ILE A 66 -16.47 -2.98 -8.55
CA ILE A 66 -16.25 -1.66 -9.17
C ILE A 66 -14.93 -1.62 -9.93
N LEU A 67 -13.86 -2.16 -9.34
CA LEU A 67 -12.56 -2.22 -9.99
C LEU A 67 -12.63 -2.98 -11.32
N GLU A 68 -13.35 -4.11 -11.36
CA GLU A 68 -13.53 -4.88 -12.59
C GLU A 68 -14.28 -4.09 -13.68
N LEU A 69 -15.33 -3.36 -13.31
CA LEU A 69 -16.05 -2.50 -14.24
C LEU A 69 -15.15 -1.37 -14.78
N LEU A 70 -14.36 -0.73 -13.91
CA LEU A 70 -13.50 0.39 -14.29
C LEU A 70 -12.30 -0.04 -15.15
N LYS A 71 -11.75 -1.23 -14.93
CA LYS A 71 -10.64 -1.77 -15.74
C LYS A 71 -11.00 -1.95 -17.21
N ASN A 72 -12.28 -2.14 -17.51
CA ASN A 72 -12.80 -2.31 -18.86
C ASN A 72 -13.07 -0.98 -19.58
N LEU A 73 -12.90 0.16 -18.91
CA LEU A 73 -12.99 1.47 -19.54
C LEU A 73 -11.71 1.82 -20.32
N PRO A 74 -11.82 2.68 -21.35
CA PRO A 74 -10.65 3.24 -22.02
C PRO A 74 -9.66 3.87 -21.04
N ILE A 75 -8.37 3.56 -21.24
CA ILE A 75 -7.22 4.02 -20.43
C ILE A 75 -7.19 5.55 -20.25
N VAL A 76 -7.70 6.32 -21.22
CA VAL A 76 -7.77 7.80 -21.15
C VAL A 76 -8.51 8.30 -19.91
N PHE A 77 -9.42 7.51 -19.34
CA PHE A 77 -10.17 7.89 -18.15
C PHE A 77 -9.39 7.70 -16.85
N CYS A 78 -8.38 6.82 -16.82
CA CYS A 78 -7.62 6.46 -15.61
C CYS A 78 -8.52 6.15 -14.38
N ALA A 79 -9.74 5.66 -14.64
CA ALA A 79 -10.79 5.64 -13.63
C ALA A 79 -10.54 4.58 -12.54
N ASP A 80 -9.95 3.45 -12.91
CA ASP A 80 -9.47 2.43 -11.97
C ASP A 80 -8.38 2.98 -11.05
N GLN A 81 -7.44 3.77 -11.57
CA GLN A 81 -6.35 4.36 -10.79
C GLN A 81 -6.88 5.39 -9.78
N ILE A 82 -7.76 6.28 -10.21
CA ILE A 82 -8.42 7.26 -9.34
C ILE A 82 -9.20 6.55 -8.23
N PHE A 83 -9.95 5.50 -8.60
CA PHE A 83 -10.69 4.71 -7.63
C PHE A 83 -9.76 4.04 -6.62
N MET A 84 -8.70 3.37 -7.09
CA MET A 84 -7.76 2.65 -6.23
C MET A 84 -6.98 3.56 -5.29
N GLU A 85 -6.54 4.74 -5.73
CA GLU A 85 -5.88 5.72 -4.85
C GLU A 85 -6.80 6.10 -3.68
N ASN A 86 -8.07 6.41 -3.98
CA ASN A 86 -9.05 6.75 -2.95
C ASN A 86 -9.39 5.56 -2.02
N ILE A 87 -9.46 4.34 -2.54
CA ILE A 87 -9.65 3.14 -1.72
C ILE A 87 -8.46 2.94 -0.79
N LEU A 88 -7.23 3.12 -1.25
CA LEU A 88 -6.04 2.98 -0.42
C LEU A 88 -5.98 4.03 0.68
N ILE A 89 -6.33 5.29 0.39
CA ILE A 89 -6.50 6.34 1.42
C ILE A 89 -7.49 5.87 2.48
N LEU A 90 -8.69 5.45 2.07
CA LEU A 90 -9.74 4.99 2.99
C LEU A 90 -9.27 3.81 3.85
N LEU A 91 -8.60 2.82 3.26
CA LEU A 91 -8.14 1.65 3.99
C LEU A 91 -7.04 2.01 4.99
N THR A 92 -6.12 2.91 4.64
CA THR A 92 -5.11 3.41 5.59
C THR A 92 -5.73 4.22 6.73
N ASP A 93 -6.70 5.09 6.45
CA ASP A 93 -7.41 5.86 7.48
C ASP A 93 -8.15 4.93 8.47
N LEU A 94 -8.73 3.86 7.96
CA LEU A 94 -9.43 2.83 8.74
C LEU A 94 -8.49 1.78 9.36
N LYS A 95 -7.16 1.95 9.21
CA LYS A 95 -6.12 1.03 9.68
C LYS A 95 -6.28 -0.40 9.19
N GLN A 96 -6.92 -0.60 8.04
CA GLN A 96 -7.10 -1.90 7.38
C GLN A 96 -5.85 -2.25 6.56
N PHE A 97 -4.71 -2.36 7.24
CA PHE A 97 -3.40 -2.42 6.57
C PHE A 97 -3.23 -3.67 5.70
N GLU A 98 -3.73 -4.84 6.11
CA GLU A 98 -3.63 -6.07 5.30
C GLU A 98 -4.37 -5.93 3.96
N LEU A 99 -5.59 -5.38 4.00
CA LEU A 99 -6.37 -5.07 2.82
C LEU A 99 -5.70 -4.00 1.96
N GLY A 100 -5.19 -2.94 2.60
CA GLY A 100 -4.45 -1.87 1.95
C GLY A 100 -3.21 -2.40 1.23
N LEU A 101 -2.46 -3.32 1.84
CA LEU A 101 -1.32 -3.97 1.23
C LEU A 101 -1.75 -4.75 -0.01
N LYS A 102 -2.75 -5.64 0.10
CA LYS A 102 -3.30 -6.41 -1.03
C LYS A 102 -3.66 -5.50 -2.21
N TYR A 103 -4.39 -4.42 -1.96
CA TYR A 103 -4.84 -3.51 -3.02
C TYR A 103 -3.73 -2.62 -3.56
N SER A 104 -2.71 -2.29 -2.76
CA SER A 104 -1.54 -1.53 -3.22
C SER A 104 -0.74 -2.34 -4.23
N GLU A 105 -0.54 -3.64 -3.96
CA GLU A 105 0.16 -4.56 -4.87
C GLU A 105 -0.62 -4.77 -6.16
N LEU A 106 -1.94 -4.94 -6.06
CA LEU A 106 -2.81 -5.01 -7.23
C LEU A 106 -2.72 -3.74 -8.10
N SER A 107 -2.74 -2.56 -7.47
CA SER A 107 -2.70 -1.28 -8.18
C SER A 107 -1.37 -1.05 -8.90
N LEU A 108 -0.26 -1.52 -8.31
CA LEU A 108 1.06 -1.49 -8.93
C LEU A 108 1.13 -2.32 -10.21
N ILE A 109 0.51 -3.51 -10.22
CA ILE A 109 0.39 -4.34 -11.43
C ILE A 109 -0.45 -3.62 -12.48
N LEU A 110 -1.56 -3.00 -12.08
CA LEU A 110 -2.43 -2.28 -13.03
C LEU A 110 -1.76 -1.07 -13.66
N CYS A 111 -0.81 -0.42 -12.97
CA CYS A 111 -0.01 0.66 -13.55
C CYS A 111 0.78 0.23 -14.79
N GLU A 112 1.10 -1.05 -14.95
CA GLU A 112 1.81 -1.56 -16.13
C GLU A 112 0.97 -1.40 -17.42
N ARG A 113 -0.36 -1.44 -17.31
CA ARG A 113 -1.29 -1.23 -18.44
C ARG A 113 -1.18 0.17 -19.05
N TYR A 114 -0.65 1.13 -18.28
CA TYR A 114 -0.54 2.54 -18.65
C TYR A 114 0.84 2.89 -19.22
N GLN A 115 1.79 1.95 -19.22
CA GLN A 115 3.10 2.16 -19.82
C GLN A 115 2.96 2.11 -21.34
N GLN A 116 3.08 3.26 -22.00
CA GLN A 116 3.21 3.32 -23.45
C GLN A 116 4.70 3.31 -23.84
N PRO A 117 5.09 2.58 -24.90
CA PRO A 117 6.47 2.57 -25.36
C PRO A 117 6.89 3.97 -25.84
N GLY A 118 8.00 4.48 -25.32
CA GLY A 118 8.69 5.66 -25.85
C GLY A 118 8.34 7.02 -25.23
N VAL A 119 7.41 7.10 -24.28
CA VAL A 119 7.16 8.33 -23.51
C VAL A 119 6.97 7.96 -22.04
N GLU A 120 7.95 8.28 -21.20
CA GLU A 120 7.80 8.20 -19.76
C GLU A 120 6.78 9.28 -19.35
N ASN A 121 5.54 8.87 -19.08
CA ASN A 121 4.52 9.80 -18.63
C ASN A 121 4.77 10.11 -17.15
N ASP A 122 5.30 11.30 -16.88
CA ASP A 122 5.55 11.82 -15.53
C ASP A 122 4.34 11.63 -14.59
N GLN A 123 3.12 11.73 -15.11
CA GLN A 123 1.90 11.52 -14.32
C GLN A 123 1.78 10.07 -13.84
N TYR A 124 2.07 9.09 -14.70
CA TYR A 124 2.04 7.67 -14.34
C TYR A 124 3.19 7.29 -13.43
N LEU A 125 4.38 7.84 -13.65
CA LEU A 125 5.50 7.63 -12.75
C LEU A 125 5.17 8.13 -11.34
N LYS A 126 4.60 9.33 -11.22
CA LYS A 126 4.15 9.89 -9.94
C LYS A 126 3.08 9.00 -9.29
N LEU A 127 2.08 8.56 -10.04
CA LEU A 127 1.03 7.67 -9.54
C LEU A 127 1.59 6.33 -9.03
N LYS A 128 2.46 5.68 -9.80
CA LYS A 128 3.14 4.44 -9.39
C LYS A 128 3.90 4.64 -8.09
N LYS A 129 4.64 5.74 -7.97
CA LYS A 129 5.40 6.10 -6.75
C LYS A 129 4.47 6.33 -5.54
N ARG A 130 3.27 6.88 -5.74
CA ARG A 130 2.25 6.96 -4.67
C ARG A 130 1.78 5.57 -4.22
N PHE A 131 1.49 4.64 -5.14
CA PHE A 131 1.11 3.29 -4.74
C PHE A 131 2.21 2.50 -4.03
N VAL A 132 3.48 2.71 -4.44
CA VAL A 132 4.63 2.16 -3.69
C VAL A 132 4.65 2.70 -2.26
N LEU A 133 4.35 3.99 -2.08
CA LEU A 133 4.29 4.59 -0.74
C LEU A 133 3.17 3.96 0.12
N PHE A 134 1.99 3.73 -0.44
CA PHE A 134 0.91 2.99 0.25
C PHE A 134 1.35 1.57 0.63
N LYS A 135 2.02 0.86 -0.29
CA LYS A 135 2.54 -0.48 -0.04
C LYS A 135 3.44 -0.49 1.19
N TYR A 136 4.42 0.43 1.27
CA TYR A 136 5.34 0.49 2.39
C TYR A 136 4.68 0.93 3.69
N GLU A 137 3.76 1.87 3.65
CA GLU A 137 3.00 2.24 4.84
C GLU A 137 2.24 1.04 5.41
N CYS A 138 1.51 0.32 4.56
CA CYS A 138 0.79 -0.87 5.01
C CYS A 138 1.76 -1.96 5.49
N SER A 139 2.81 -2.26 4.73
CA SER A 139 3.72 -3.36 5.05
C SER A 139 4.46 -3.11 6.37
N LEU A 140 4.95 -1.89 6.61
CA LEU A 140 5.67 -1.52 7.83
C LEU A 140 4.77 -1.50 9.07
N GLN A 141 3.45 -1.39 8.90
CA GLN A 141 2.49 -1.49 10.01
C GLN A 141 2.11 -2.95 10.33
N ILE A 142 2.16 -3.85 9.34
CA ILE A 142 1.83 -5.28 9.50
C ILE A 142 3.03 -6.07 10.06
N SER A 143 4.21 -5.89 9.48
CA SER A 143 5.39 -6.70 9.78
C SER A 143 6.49 -5.88 10.43
N CYS A 144 7.18 -6.49 11.39
CA CYS A 144 8.44 -5.99 11.95
C CYS A 144 9.65 -6.82 11.50
N ASN A 145 9.43 -7.85 10.67
CA ASN A 145 10.43 -8.85 10.32
C ASN A 145 10.95 -8.61 8.90
N TYR A 146 11.71 -7.54 8.72
CA TYR A 146 12.39 -7.25 7.47
C TYR A 146 13.86 -7.66 7.54
N SER A 147 14.34 -8.28 6.46
CA SER A 147 15.75 -8.43 6.20
C SER A 147 16.41 -7.07 5.94
N ARG A 148 17.73 -7.03 6.10
CA ARG A 148 18.49 -5.80 5.86
C ARG A 148 18.42 -5.32 4.40
N SER A 149 18.44 -6.25 3.46
CA SER A 149 18.30 -5.92 2.04
C SER A 149 16.95 -5.28 1.74
N GLU A 150 15.87 -5.80 2.35
CA GLU A 150 14.53 -5.21 2.21
C GLU A 150 14.48 -3.81 2.82
N LEU A 151 15.03 -3.60 4.01
CA LEU A 151 15.07 -2.28 4.64
C LEU A 151 15.82 -1.26 3.79
N ARG A 152 16.97 -1.64 3.21
CA ARG A 152 17.73 -0.77 2.30
C ARG A 152 16.96 -0.44 1.03
N GLN A 153 16.29 -1.44 0.44
CA GLN A 153 15.46 -1.23 -0.74
C GLN A 153 14.34 -0.22 -0.44
N ILE A 154 13.69 -0.35 0.73
CA ILE A 154 12.66 0.60 1.16
C ILE A 154 13.27 2.01 1.32
N GLU A 155 14.45 2.17 1.93
CA GLU A 155 15.13 3.46 2.04
C GLU A 155 15.43 4.09 0.67
N GLU A 156 15.98 3.32 -0.26
CA GLU A 156 16.29 3.76 -1.62
C GLU A 156 15.03 4.20 -2.38
N ASP A 157 13.97 3.40 -2.29
CA ASP A 157 12.69 3.70 -2.93
C ASP A 157 12.03 4.94 -2.32
N ILE A 158 12.10 5.14 -1.01
CA ILE A 158 11.56 6.34 -0.35
C ILE A 158 12.31 7.61 -0.78
N ASN A 159 13.64 7.55 -0.90
CA ASN A 159 14.44 8.69 -1.41
C ASN A 159 14.10 9.00 -2.88
N SER A 160 13.90 7.97 -3.70
CA SER A 160 13.44 8.12 -5.08
C SER A 160 12.04 8.75 -5.15
N ILE A 161 11.10 8.30 -4.30
CA ILE A 161 9.73 8.83 -4.24
C ILE A 161 9.75 10.31 -3.85
N GLU A 162 10.52 10.70 -2.83
CA GLU A 162 10.62 12.08 -2.38
C GLU A 162 11.16 13.01 -3.47
N THR A 163 12.12 12.52 -4.26
CA THR A 163 12.69 13.28 -5.39
C THR A 163 11.66 13.51 -6.51
N ILE A 164 10.81 12.51 -6.81
CA ILE A 164 9.84 12.56 -7.92
C ILE A 164 8.54 13.30 -7.55
N LEU A 165 8.03 13.07 -6.33
CA LEU A 165 6.74 13.62 -5.89
C LEU A 165 6.87 15.02 -5.27
N GLY A 166 8.05 15.38 -4.78
CA GLY A 166 8.27 16.63 -4.05
C GLY A 166 7.57 16.66 -2.68
N GLN A 167 7.48 17.85 -2.08
CA GLN A 167 7.02 18.06 -0.69
C GLN A 167 5.58 18.60 -0.59
N ALA A 168 4.65 18.12 -1.43
CA ALA A 168 3.28 18.66 -1.43
C ALA A 168 2.29 17.80 -0.60
N GLY A 169 1.68 18.41 0.41
CA GLY A 169 0.42 17.96 1.03
C GLY A 169 0.41 16.55 1.65
N ASP A 170 -0.60 15.75 1.31
CA ASP A 170 -0.85 14.40 1.86
C ASP A 170 0.32 13.41 1.64
N VAL A 171 0.99 13.52 0.49
CA VAL A 171 2.17 12.69 0.17
C VAL A 171 3.30 12.92 1.17
N GLN A 172 3.50 14.15 1.62
CA GLN A 172 4.56 14.48 2.58
C GLN A 172 4.26 13.88 3.96
N MET A 173 3.02 13.96 4.44
CA MET A 173 2.62 13.36 5.71
C MET A 173 2.82 11.83 5.70
N ARG A 174 2.50 11.19 4.59
CA ARG A 174 2.69 9.75 4.41
C ARG A 174 4.17 9.38 4.33
N LEU A 175 4.98 10.14 3.60
CA LEU A 175 6.45 9.99 3.57
C LEU A 175 7.05 10.08 4.97
N LEU A 176 6.62 11.05 5.77
CA LEU A 176 7.08 11.20 7.15
C LEU A 176 6.68 9.99 8.01
N THR A 177 5.45 9.51 7.87
CA THR A 177 4.95 8.34 8.61
C THR A 177 5.75 7.09 8.27
N VAL A 178 6.04 6.86 7.00
CA VAL A 178 6.86 5.74 6.54
C VAL A 178 8.30 5.86 7.07
N LYS A 179 8.92 7.03 6.94
CA LYS A 179 10.29 7.28 7.47
C LYS A 179 10.37 7.07 8.98
N GLN A 180 9.37 7.54 9.74
CA GLN A 180 9.31 7.36 11.19
C GLN A 180 9.20 5.89 11.60
N LYS A 181 8.48 5.07 10.83
CA LYS A 181 8.35 3.63 11.06
C LYS A 181 9.59 2.85 10.62
N LEU A 182 10.23 3.28 9.53
CA LEU A 182 11.41 2.63 8.95
C LEU A 182 12.66 2.83 9.83
N LYS A 183 12.87 4.05 10.33
CA LYS A 183 14.06 4.42 11.12
C LYS A 183 14.39 3.44 12.27
N PRO A 184 13.47 3.09 13.20
CA PRO A 184 13.80 2.17 14.29
C PRO A 184 14.13 0.75 13.80
N LEU A 185 13.57 0.31 12.67
CA LEU A 185 13.88 -1.01 12.09
C LEU A 185 15.29 -1.03 11.50
N VAL A 186 15.68 0.03 10.81
CA VAL A 186 17.03 0.21 10.27
C VAL A 186 18.06 0.29 11.39
N GLU A 187 17.80 1.09 12.43
CA GLU A 187 18.68 1.22 13.60
C GLU A 187 18.90 -0.13 14.29
N LYS A 188 17.81 -0.89 14.53
CA LYS A 188 17.88 -2.24 15.12
C LYS A 188 18.68 -3.20 14.25
N SER A 189 18.49 -3.16 12.94
CA SER A 189 19.24 -3.99 11.97
C SER A 189 20.74 -3.67 11.98
N ASN A 190 21.09 -2.38 12.03
CA ASN A 190 22.48 -1.93 12.10
C ASN A 190 23.14 -2.30 13.43
N GLN A 191 22.44 -2.18 14.56
CA GLN A 191 22.93 -2.63 15.87
C GLN A 191 23.20 -4.14 15.89
N ALA A 192 22.29 -4.94 15.34
CA ALA A 192 22.48 -6.38 15.23
C ALA A 192 23.70 -6.74 14.36
N MET A 193 23.97 -5.97 13.30
CA MET A 193 25.18 -6.15 12.49
C MET A 193 26.44 -5.81 13.28
N LEU A 194 26.45 -4.68 13.99
CA LEU A 194 27.60 -4.27 14.81
C LEU A 194 27.92 -5.32 15.87
N LEU A 195 26.90 -5.86 16.55
CA LEU A 195 27.06 -6.96 17.50
C LEU A 195 27.62 -8.23 16.85
N LYS A 196 27.11 -8.61 15.66
CA LYS A 196 27.68 -9.75 14.90
C LYS A 196 29.13 -9.49 14.52
N ALA A 197 29.46 -8.31 14.01
CA ALA A 197 30.81 -7.94 13.61
C ALA A 197 31.79 -7.96 14.81
N LEU A 198 31.36 -7.44 15.96
CA LEU A 198 32.12 -7.52 17.21
C LEU A 198 32.29 -8.96 17.69
N GLY A 199 31.23 -9.78 17.65
CA GLY A 199 31.29 -11.20 17.98
C GLY A 199 32.23 -12.00 17.08
N PHE A 200 32.21 -11.74 15.77
CA PHE A 200 33.18 -12.31 14.82
C PHE A 200 34.61 -11.81 15.10
N GLY A 201 34.78 -10.54 15.48
CA GLY A 201 36.07 -9.99 15.89
C GLY A 201 36.66 -10.70 17.12
N VAL A 202 35.83 -11.02 18.12
CA VAL A 202 36.23 -11.79 19.31
C VAL A 202 36.54 -13.25 18.96
N LEU A 203 35.78 -13.88 18.06
CA LEU A 203 36.06 -15.25 17.62
C LEU A 203 37.35 -15.33 16.80
N ALA A 204 37.59 -14.36 15.90
CA ALA A 204 38.80 -14.29 15.10
C ALA A 204 40.04 -14.07 15.99
N SER A 205 39.97 -13.19 16.98
CA SER A 205 41.07 -12.99 17.93
C SER A 205 41.32 -14.23 18.79
N GLY A 206 40.27 -14.93 19.23
CA GLY A 206 40.36 -16.22 19.92
C GLY A 206 41.05 -17.30 19.07
N LEU A 207 40.68 -17.43 17.79
CA LEU A 207 41.31 -18.38 16.86
C LEU A 207 42.79 -18.07 16.63
N VAL A 208 43.16 -16.79 16.49
CA VAL A 208 44.56 -16.36 16.34
C VAL A 208 45.38 -16.68 17.58
N ILE A 209 44.86 -16.41 18.78
CA ILE A 209 45.55 -16.74 20.03
C ILE A 209 45.74 -18.26 20.17
N THR A 210 44.70 -19.04 19.84
CA THR A 210 44.75 -20.51 19.91
C THR A 210 45.76 -21.09 18.90
N ALA A 211 45.82 -20.53 17.69
CA ALA A 211 46.80 -20.90 16.68
C ALA A 211 48.24 -20.56 17.13
N VAL A 212 48.48 -19.36 17.67
CA VAL A 212 49.79 -18.95 18.19
C VAL A 212 50.24 -19.86 19.33
N ILE A 213 49.35 -20.20 20.27
CA ILE A 213 49.64 -21.14 21.37
C ILE A 213 49.96 -22.54 20.82
N TYR A 214 49.17 -23.04 19.87
CA TYR A 214 49.43 -24.34 19.25
C TYR A 214 50.79 -24.39 18.54
N PHE A 215 51.13 -23.35 17.76
CA PHE A 215 52.41 -23.27 17.06
C PHE A 215 53.60 -23.09 18.00
N THR A 216 53.44 -22.38 19.12
CA THR A 216 54.50 -22.27 20.14
C THR A 216 54.67 -23.57 20.94
N LYS A 217 53.58 -24.29 21.26
CA LYS A 217 53.65 -25.60 21.92
C LYS A 217 54.25 -26.71 21.07
N LYS A 218 54.15 -26.62 19.74
CA LYS A 218 54.71 -27.61 18.80
C LYS A 218 56.21 -27.38 18.50
N ARG A 219 56.75 -26.23 18.90
CA ARG A 219 58.14 -25.82 18.64
C ARG A 219 59.09 -26.08 19.82
N ASN A 220 58.53 -26.32 21.01
CA ASN A 220 59.21 -26.85 22.19
C ASN A 220 58.93 -28.35 22.33
#